data_AF-A0A7J8QEK0-F1
#
_entry.id   AF-A0A7J8QEK0-F1
#
_cell.length_a   1.000
_cell.length_b   1.000
_cell.length_c   1.000
_cell.angle_alpha   90.00
_cell.angle_beta   90.00
_cell.angle_gamma   90.00
#
_symmetry.space_group_name_H-M   'P 1'
#
loop_
_entity.id
_entity.type
_entity.pdbx_description
1 polymer ?
#
loop_
_entity_poly.entity_id
_entity_poly.type
_entity_poly.pdbx_seq_one_letter_code
_entity_poly.pdbx_strand_id
1 'polypeptide(L)' 'MGVYSDGLYNAPAGVIYSFPVTCRNGEWTIVQGLVIDEFSRKKLDLTGAELTEEKELAYSCLS' A
#
# COMPACT_ATOMS: atom_id res chain seq x y z
N MET A 1 7.10 -5.33 -2.12
CA MET A 1 8.05 -4.41 -1.47
C MET A 1 7.25 -3.28 -0.86
N GLY A 2 7.56 -2.86 0.37
CA GLY A 2 6.90 -1.71 0.99
C GLY A 2 7.32 -0.42 0.30
N VAL A 3 6.37 0.25 -0.35
CA VAL A 3 6.56 1.51 -1.07
C VAL A 3 5.63 2.56 -0.46
N TYR A 4 6.07 3.81 -0.44
CA TYR A 4 5.20 4.92 -0.06
C TYR A 4 4.05 5.04 -1.06
N SER A 5 2.84 4.73 -0.60
CA SER A 5 1.66 4.62 -1.44
C SER A 5 1.19 6.00 -1.90
N ASP A 6 1.00 6.13 -3.21
CA ASP A 6 0.41 7.27 -3.91
C ASP A 6 -1.07 7.05 -4.26
N GLY A 7 -1.66 5.91 -3.85
CA GLY A 7 -3.05 5.55 -4.15
C GLY A 7 -3.21 4.51 -5.25
N LEU A 8 -2.11 3.99 -5.84
CA LEU A 8 -2.17 2.94 -6.83
C LEU A 8 -2.97 1.72 -6.33
N TYR A 9 -3.72 1.10 -7.24
CA TYR A 9 -4.61 -0.03 -6.94
C TYR A 9 -5.63 0.23 -5.82
N ASN A 10 -6.05 1.48 -5.60
CA ASN A 10 -6.92 1.89 -4.49
C ASN A 10 -6.36 1.58 -3.09
N ALA A 11 -5.03 1.46 -2.97
CA ALA A 11 -4.39 1.42 -1.66
C ALA A 11 -4.51 2.80 -0.98
N PRO A 12 -4.55 2.88 0.35
CA PRO A 12 -4.53 4.17 1.06
C PRO A 12 -3.24 4.93 0.74
N ALA A 13 -3.36 6.23 0.45
CA ALA A 13 -2.22 7.10 0.21
C ALA A 13 -1.56 7.51 1.54
N GLY A 14 -0.25 7.73 1.51
CA GLY A 14 0.50 8.22 2.67
C GLY A 14 0.83 7.17 3.74
N VAL A 15 0.70 5.89 3.41
CA VAL A 15 1.23 4.77 4.21
C VAL A 15 2.27 4.00 3.41
N ILE A 16 3.14 3.25 4.10
CA ILE A 16 3.99 2.26 3.45
C ILE A 16 3.13 1.03 3.15
N TYR A 17 2.90 0.76 1.87
CA TYR A 17 2.07 -0.35 1.41
C TYR A 17 2.86 -1.31 0.53
N SER A 18 2.59 -2.60 0.61
CA SER A 18 3.33 -3.59 -0.18
C SER A 18 2.75 -3.71 -1.59
N PHE A 19 3.57 -3.44 -2.60
CA PHE A 19 3.19 -3.60 -4.01
C PHE A 19 4.04 -4.66 -4.72
N PRO A 20 3.50 -5.29 -5.78
CA PRO A 20 4.30 -6.02 -6.74
C PRO A 20 5.17 -5.02 -7.52
N VAL A 21 6.48 -5.24 -7.47
CA VAL A 21 7.45 -4.35 -8.12
C VAL A 21 8.40 -5.16 -8.99
N THR A 22 8.92 -4.53 -10.03
CA THR A 22 10.11 -4.99 -10.74
C THR A 22 11.28 -4.12 -10.34
N CYS A 23 12.41 -4.73 -9.96
CA CYS A 23 13.64 -4.01 -9.64
C CYS A 23 14.64 -4.18 -10.78
N ARG A 24 15.17 -3.08 -11.31
CA ARG A 24 16.17 -3.06 -12.38
C ARG A 24 17.12 -1.89 -12.17
N ASN A 25 18.43 -2.15 -12.25
CA ASN A 25 19.48 -1.12 -12.15
C ASN A 25 19.41 -0.25 -10.87
N GLY A 26 18.99 -0.84 -9.74
CA GLY A 26 18.85 -0.11 -8.47
C GLY A 26 17.57 0.71 -8.33
N GLU A 27 16.77 0.80 -9.39
CA GLU A 27 15.44 1.41 -9.37
C GLU A 27 14.36 0.34 -9.30
N TRP A 28 13.20 0.73 -8.78
CA TRP A 28 12.03 -0.11 -8.72
C TRP A 28 10.84 0.56 -9.40
N THR A 29 9.94 -0.24 -9.94
CA THR A 29 8.70 0.24 -10.55
C THR A 29 7.56 -0.67 -10.14
N ILE A 30 6.44 -0.10 -9.72
CA ILE A 30 5.22 -0.85 -9.41
C ILE A 30 4.67 -1.43 -10.72
N VAL A 31 4.41 -2.74 -10.71
CA VAL A 31 3.80 -3.43 -11.85
C VAL A 31 2.38 -2.90 -12.01
N GLN A 32 2.04 -2.42 -13.21
CA GLN A 32 0.73 -1.85 -13.54
C GLN A 32 -0.14 -2.84 -14.32
N GLY A 33 -1.47 -2.60 -14.33
CA GLY A 33 -2.42 -3.37 -15.15
C GLY A 33 -2.83 -4.74 -14.58
N LEU A 34 -2.59 -4.99 -13.29
CA LEU A 34 -3.06 -6.20 -12.64
C LEU A 34 -4.57 -6.12 -12.36
N VAL A 35 -5.30 -7.17 -12.75
CA VAL A 35 -6.70 -7.33 -12.39
C VAL A 35 -6.77 -7.88 -10.98
N ILE A 36 -7.51 -7.19 -10.12
CA ILE A 36 -7.74 -7.59 -8.73
C ILE A 36 -9.18 -8.08 -8.63
N ASP A 37 -9.35 -9.37 -8.33
CA ASP A 37 -10.65 -9.96 -8.07
C ASP A 37 -11.25 -9.48 -6.74
N GLU A 38 -12.54 -9.72 -6.53
CA GLU A 38 -13.27 -9.25 -5.35
C GLU A 38 -12.71 -9.81 -4.02
N PHE A 39 -12.28 -11.08 -4.00
CA PHE A 39 -11.72 -11.68 -2.79
C PHE A 39 -10.39 -11.03 -2.43
N SER A 40 -9.50 -10.88 -3.41
CA SER A 40 -8.22 -10.18 -3.23
C SER A 40 -8.45 -8.72 -2.81
N ARG A 41 -9.41 -8.03 -3.43
CA ARG A 41 -9.77 -6.64 -3.08
C ARG A 41 -10.14 -6.51 -1.61
N LYS A 42 -11.05 -7.35 -1.11
CA LYS A 42 -11.46 -7.32 0.30
C LYS A 42 -10.28 -7.48 1.25
N LYS A 43 -9.31 -8.34 0.92
CA LYS A 43 -8.09 -8.51 1.73
C LYS A 43 -7.19 -7.28 1.70
N LEU A 44 -6.99 -6.70 0.51
CA LEU A 44 -6.18 -5.49 0.34
C LEU A 44 -6.78 -4.30 1.10
N ASP A 45 -8.11 -4.16 1.08
CA ASP A 45 -8.83 -3.09 1.77
C ASP A 45 -8.75 -3.24 3.29
N LEU A 46 -8.84 -4.46 3.82
CA LEU A 46 -8.65 -4.74 5.25
C LEU A 46 -7.23 -4.35 5.72
N THR A 47 -6.20 -4.75 4.98
CA THR A 47 -4.81 -4.37 5.29
C THR A 47 -4.61 -2.85 5.14
N GLY A 48 -5.27 -2.22 4.16
CA GLY A 48 -5.21 -0.77 4.00
C GLY A 48 -5.81 -0.02 5.20
N ALA A 49 -6.94 -0.50 5.72
CA ALA A 49 -7.56 0.05 6.93
C ALA A 49 -6.64 -0.09 8.14
N GLU A 50 -6.10 -1.30 8.39
CA GLU A 50 -5.16 -1.57 9.48
C GLU A 50 -3.95 -0.62 9.47
N LEU A 51 -3.28 -0.47 8.31
CA LEU A 51 -2.13 0.44 8.18
C LEU A 51 -2.50 1.92 8.40
N THR A 52 -3.72 2.31 8.05
CA THR A 52 -4.20 3.67 8.29
C THR A 52 -4.44 3.89 9.79
N GLU A 53 -5.05 2.92 10.47
CA GLU A 53 -5.26 2.96 11.92
C GLU A 53 -3.93 3.01 12.68
N GLU A 54 -2.94 2.21 12.29
CA GLU A 54 -1.58 2.25 12.86
C GLU A 54 -0.92 3.61 12.67
N LYS A 55 -1.07 4.21 11.49
CA LYS A 55 -0.56 5.55 11.20
C LYS A 55 -1.19 6.59 12.13
N GLU A 56 -2.52 6.62 12.24
CA GLU A 56 -3.23 7.56 13.13
C GLU A 56 -2.84 7.36 14.60
N LEU A 57 -2.71 6.12 15.06
CA LEU A 57 -2.22 5.80 16.39
C LEU A 57 -0.80 6.34 16.61
N ALA A 58 0.10 6.13 15.66
CA ALA A 58 1.46 6.66 15.75
C ALA A 58 1.48 8.20 15.83
N TYR A 59 0.64 8.89 15.05
CA TYR A 59 0.51 10.36 15.12
C TYR A 59 -0.01 10.84 16.47
N SER A 60 -0.92 10.09 17.11
CA SER A 60 -1.42 10.44 18.46
C SER A 60 -0.33 10.42 19.54
N CYS A 61 0.78 9.71 19.31
CA CYS A 61 1.92 9.67 20.22
C CYS A 61 2.94 10.80 19.97
N LEU A 62 2.79 11.57 18.88
CA LEU A 62 3.69 12.67 18.51
C LEU A 62 3.19 14.05 18.98
N SER A 63 1.99 14.11 19.57
CA SER A 63 1.40 15.29 20.22
C SER A 63 1.70 15.34 21.70
#